data_AF-A0A0C3NJI0-F1
#
_entry.id   AF-A0A0C3NJI0-F1
#
_cell.length_a   1.000
_cell.length_b   1.000
_cell.length_c   1.000
_cell.angle_alpha   90.00
_cell.angle_beta   90.00
_cell.angle_gamma   90.00
#
_symmetry.space_group_name_H-M   'P 1'
#
loop_
_entity.id
_entity.type
_entity.pdbx_description
1 polymer ?
#
loop_
_entity_poly.entity_id
_entity_poly.type
_entity_poly.pdbx_seq_one_letter_code
_entity_poly.pdbx_strand_id
1 'polypeptide(L)'
;MSISEKQILDMVYKSLTEVHKDRIFLSAILLFHPITDNRLRWTPLRHLQLFQKLCGKEAMAQTGLVTTMWDEVDEDVGNERVAALRSHYWKAMIAQGSRTYRFWNTRDAARRLLQEVISRSQEQYHSMLRQKILELKTSKETIAAQKLCSRLERLSERRLEITRELHSEEDGAVSRRTKEALMKEYAEVGAELDTTLNQAQVLKHSPTLPPLRRLLKLKVSNLKYA
;
A
#
# COMPACT_ATOMS: atom_id res chain seq x y z
N MET A 1 -12.14 31.41 3.10
CA MET A 1 -11.73 31.24 1.69
C MET A 1 -11.93 29.79 1.30
N SER A 2 -12.65 29.52 0.20
CA SER A 2 -12.79 28.15 -0.32
C SER A 2 -11.51 27.79 -1.06
N ILE A 3 -10.79 26.76 -0.59
CA ILE A 3 -9.66 26.19 -1.32
C ILE A 3 -10.20 25.60 -2.64
N SER A 4 -9.54 25.89 -3.76
CA SER A 4 -9.93 25.35 -5.08
C SER A 4 -9.48 23.90 -5.25
N GLU A 5 -10.17 23.15 -6.12
CA GLU A 5 -9.84 21.75 -6.43
C GLU A 5 -8.38 21.59 -6.87
N LYS A 6 -7.89 22.52 -7.70
CA LYS A 6 -6.49 22.55 -8.16
C LYS A 6 -5.51 22.71 -7.00
N GLN A 7 -5.80 23.59 -6.04
CA GLN A 7 -4.93 23.79 -4.88
C GLN A 7 -4.87 22.55 -3.99
N ILE A 8 -5.98 21.82 -3.85
CA ILE A 8 -6.00 20.55 -3.10
C ILE A 8 -5.17 19.50 -3.82
N LEU A 9 -5.30 19.39 -5.15
CA LEU A 9 -4.47 18.48 -5.94
C LEU A 9 -2.99 18.83 -5.85
N ASP A 10 -2.63 20.10 -5.95
CA ASP A 10 -1.24 20.56 -5.83
C ASP A 10 -0.69 20.26 -4.43
N MET A 11 -1.49 20.43 -3.38
CA MET A 11 -1.10 20.07 -2.02
C MET A 11 -0.87 18.56 -1.88
N VAL A 12 -1.81 17.73 -2.34
CA VAL A 12 -1.69 16.26 -2.28
C VAL A 12 -0.49 15.80 -3.09
N TYR A 13 -0.34 16.28 -4.33
CA TYR A 13 0.78 15.95 -5.19
C TYR A 13 2.11 16.35 -4.56
N LYS A 14 2.23 17.58 -4.05
CA LYS A 14 3.44 18.05 -3.39
C LYS A 14 3.79 17.20 -2.17
N SER A 15 2.82 16.92 -1.31
CA SER A 15 3.02 16.04 -0.15
C SER A 15 3.44 14.63 -0.56
N LEU A 16 2.80 14.02 -1.55
CA LEU A 16 3.18 12.70 -2.05
C LEU A 16 4.58 12.71 -2.69
N THR A 17 4.94 13.78 -3.40
CA THR A 17 6.26 13.91 -4.04
C THR A 17 7.37 14.09 -3.00
N GLU A 18 7.11 14.85 -1.93
CA GLU A 18 8.04 14.98 -0.80
C GLU A 18 8.25 13.63 -0.11
N VAL A 19 7.17 12.90 0.20
CA VAL A 19 7.24 11.54 0.77
C VAL A 19 8.02 10.57 -0.14
N HIS A 20 7.85 10.69 -1.46
CA HIS A 20 8.52 9.82 -2.43
C HIS A 20 10.02 10.13 -2.60
N LYS A 21 10.44 11.39 -2.38
CA LYS A 21 11.87 11.77 -2.38
C LYS A 21 12.62 11.11 -1.23
N ASP A 22 11.95 10.90 -0.11
CA ASP A 22 12.51 10.25 1.08
C ASP A 22 12.47 8.71 1.00
N ARG A 23 12.08 8.13 -0.16
CA ARG A 23 11.86 6.69 -0.36
C ARG A 23 10.88 6.09 0.66
N ILE A 24 9.94 6.88 1.15
CA ILE A 24 8.92 6.44 2.10
C ILE A 24 7.75 5.85 1.32
N PHE A 25 7.42 4.61 1.64
CA PHE A 25 6.25 3.92 1.08
C PHE A 25 4.97 4.42 1.73
N LEU A 26 4.00 4.84 0.91
CA LEU A 26 2.67 5.18 1.39
C LEU A 26 1.99 3.91 1.93
N SER A 27 1.86 3.84 3.25
CA SER A 27 1.28 2.68 3.93
C SER A 27 -0.24 2.78 4.02
N ALA A 28 -0.75 3.98 4.31
CA ALA A 28 -2.17 4.21 4.45
C ALA A 28 -2.52 5.68 4.21
N ILE A 29 -3.77 5.91 3.84
CA ILE A 29 -4.34 7.25 3.73
C ILE A 29 -5.48 7.34 4.74
N LEU A 30 -5.43 8.30 5.65
CA LEU A 30 -6.48 8.51 6.64
C LEU A 30 -7.32 9.73 6.27
N LEU A 31 -8.61 9.50 6.02
CA LEU A 31 -9.58 10.56 5.73
C LEU A 31 -10.42 10.80 6.97
N PHE A 32 -10.28 11.97 7.57
CA PHE A 32 -10.99 12.35 8.78
C PHE A 32 -12.29 13.10 8.46
N HIS A 33 -13.36 12.75 9.16
CA HIS A 33 -14.65 13.39 9.05
C HIS A 33 -15.26 13.63 10.44
N PRO A 34 -15.56 14.87 10.82
CA PRO A 34 -16.30 15.18 12.04
C PRO A 34 -17.70 14.56 12.01
N ILE A 35 -18.06 13.77 13.03
CA ILE A 35 -19.41 13.20 13.11
C ILE A 35 -20.47 14.26 13.47
N THR A 36 -20.02 15.41 13.98
CA THR A 36 -20.85 16.59 14.24
C THR A 36 -21.41 17.20 12.96
N ASP A 37 -20.76 17.00 11.82
CA ASP A 37 -21.25 17.47 10.53
C ASP A 37 -22.40 16.57 10.05
N ASN A 38 -23.62 17.12 10.09
CA ASN A 38 -24.83 16.39 9.73
C ASN A 38 -25.01 16.24 8.20
N ARG A 39 -24.15 16.86 7.39
CA ARG A 39 -24.20 16.82 5.93
C ARG A 39 -22.80 16.87 5.34
N LEU A 40 -22.43 15.86 4.56
CA LEU A 40 -21.32 16.01 3.62
C LEU A 40 -21.72 17.08 2.60
N ARG A 41 -21.18 18.29 2.78
CA ARG A 41 -21.37 19.38 1.83
C ARG A 41 -20.89 18.93 0.44
N TRP A 42 -21.51 19.51 -0.58
CA TRP A 42 -21.30 19.13 -1.97
C TRP A 42 -19.81 19.21 -2.38
N THR A 43 -19.07 20.19 -1.85
CA THR A 43 -17.64 20.42 -2.14
C THR A 43 -16.71 19.31 -1.60
N PRO A 44 -16.74 18.93 -0.30
CA PRO A 44 -16.06 17.72 0.20
C PRO A 44 -16.32 16.45 -0.61
N LEU A 45 -17.54 16.26 -1.13
CA LEU A 45 -17.88 15.10 -1.95
C LEU A 45 -17.18 15.10 -3.30
N ARG A 46 -17.09 16.25 -3.98
CA ARG A 46 -16.34 16.35 -5.23
C ARG A 46 -14.87 16.00 -5.02
N HIS A 47 -14.27 16.49 -3.93
CA HIS A 47 -12.88 16.19 -3.59
C HIS A 47 -12.68 14.71 -3.30
N LEU A 48 -13.61 14.08 -2.58
CA LEU A 48 -13.60 12.65 -2.29
C LEU A 48 -13.69 11.79 -3.56
N GLN A 49 -14.58 12.16 -4.48
CA GLN A 49 -14.74 11.47 -5.77
C GLN A 49 -13.51 11.65 -6.67
N LEU A 50 -12.93 12.85 -6.66
CA LEU A 50 -11.70 13.13 -7.40
C LEU A 50 -10.53 12.32 -6.85
N PHE A 51 -10.36 12.27 -5.53
CA PHE A 51 -9.39 11.43 -4.84
C PHE A 51 -9.59 9.95 -5.19
N GLN A 52 -10.82 9.44 -5.15
CA GLN A 52 -11.14 8.08 -5.55
C GLN A 52 -10.72 7.78 -6.99
N LYS A 53 -11.00 8.69 -7.93
CA LYS A 53 -10.66 8.52 -9.35
C LYS A 53 -9.14 8.55 -9.59
N LEU A 54 -8.41 9.39 -8.86
CA LEU A 54 -6.97 9.55 -9.02
C LEU A 54 -6.17 8.40 -8.42
N CYS A 55 -6.55 7.97 -7.22
CA CYS A 55 -5.77 6.99 -6.46
C CYS A 55 -6.09 5.54 -6.85
N GLY A 56 -7.22 5.31 -7.53
CA GLY A 56 -7.61 3.99 -8.02
C GLY A 56 -7.92 2.99 -6.91
N LYS A 57 -8.25 1.75 -7.30
CA LYS A 57 -8.73 0.71 -6.37
C LYS A 57 -7.70 0.31 -5.32
N GLU A 58 -6.41 0.28 -5.69
CA GLU A 58 -5.33 -0.17 -4.80
C GLU A 58 -5.13 0.79 -3.62
N ALA A 59 -5.15 2.11 -3.88
CA ALA A 59 -5.06 3.10 -2.81
C ALA A 59 -6.32 3.14 -1.95
N MET A 60 -7.51 2.88 -2.51
CA MET A 60 -8.74 2.76 -1.70
C MET A 60 -8.64 1.61 -0.69
N ALA A 61 -7.99 0.49 -1.04
CA ALA A 61 -7.76 -0.61 -0.12
C ALA A 61 -6.84 -0.23 1.06
N GLN A 62 -6.00 0.79 0.89
CA GLN A 62 -5.14 1.38 1.91
C GLN A 62 -5.75 2.62 2.60
N THR A 63 -6.99 2.98 2.22
CA THR A 63 -7.67 4.16 2.77
C THR A 63 -8.48 3.79 4.02
N GLY A 64 -8.26 4.53 5.11
CA GLY A 64 -9.03 4.50 6.35
C GLY A 64 -9.93 5.73 6.47
N LEU A 65 -11.22 5.50 6.63
CA LEU A 65 -12.25 6.51 6.79
C LEU A 65 -12.51 6.69 8.29
N VAL A 66 -12.03 7.78 8.86
CA VAL A 66 -11.99 7.99 10.30
C VAL A 66 -13.03 9.02 10.69
N THR A 67 -13.90 8.67 11.63
CA THR A 67 -14.86 9.62 12.23
C THR A 67 -14.30 10.21 13.52
N THR A 68 -14.44 11.52 13.71
CA THR A 68 -13.92 12.27 14.87
C THR A 68 -15.03 13.04 15.60
N MET A 69 -14.70 13.69 16.73
CA MET A 69 -15.63 14.55 17.51
C MET A 69 -16.84 13.78 18.07
N TRP A 70 -16.59 12.54 18.51
CA TRP A 70 -17.60 11.67 19.12
C TRP A 70 -17.98 12.08 20.55
N ASP A 71 -17.22 13.00 21.12
CA ASP A 71 -17.46 13.69 22.39
C ASP A 71 -18.49 14.83 22.27
N GLU A 72 -18.88 15.20 21.06
CA GLU A 72 -19.82 16.32 20.79
C GLU A 72 -21.22 15.89 20.33
N VAL A 73 -21.48 14.59 20.24
CA VAL A 73 -22.79 14.05 19.84
C VAL A 73 -23.20 12.89 20.71
N ASP A 74 -24.51 12.71 20.89
CA ASP A 74 -25.06 11.49 21.49
C ASP A 74 -24.69 10.27 20.64
N GLU A 75 -24.44 9.15 21.30
CA GLU A 75 -23.96 7.94 20.64
C GLU A 75 -24.93 7.41 19.57
N ASP A 76 -26.22 7.41 19.86
CA ASP A 76 -27.26 6.98 18.90
C ASP A 76 -27.29 7.86 17.65
N VAL A 77 -27.19 9.18 17.84
CA VAL A 77 -27.13 10.16 16.74
C VAL A 77 -25.86 9.98 15.92
N GLY A 78 -24.72 9.77 16.58
CA GLY A 78 -23.45 9.50 15.91
C GLY A 78 -23.52 8.21 15.09
N ASN A 79 -24.09 7.14 15.64
CA ASN A 79 -24.26 5.85 14.95
C ASN A 79 -25.16 5.96 13.71
N GLU A 80 -26.27 6.70 13.80
CA GLU A 80 -27.15 6.97 12.66
C GLU A 80 -26.39 7.71 11.54
N ARG A 81 -25.61 8.73 11.90
CA ARG A 81 -24.80 9.50 10.94
C ARG A 81 -23.73 8.63 10.29
N VAL A 82 -23.05 7.77 11.04
CA VAL A 82 -22.11 6.79 10.47
C VAL A 82 -22.81 5.86 9.49
N ALA A 83 -24.01 5.38 9.81
CA ALA A 83 -24.77 4.53 8.91
C ALA A 83 -25.08 5.24 7.59
N ALA A 84 -25.49 6.52 7.64
CA ALA A 84 -25.73 7.35 6.45
C ALA A 84 -24.44 7.58 5.64
N LEU A 85 -23.31 7.82 6.31
CA LEU A 85 -22.01 7.94 5.66
C LEU A 85 -21.66 6.67 4.89
N ARG A 86 -21.81 5.50 5.53
CA ARG A 86 -21.50 4.19 4.94
C ARG A 86 -22.42 3.81 3.79
N SER A 87 -23.71 4.15 3.88
CA SER A 87 -24.72 3.77 2.88
C SER A 87 -24.70 4.65 1.63
N HIS A 88 -24.17 5.87 1.71
CA HIS A 88 -24.20 6.82 0.60
C HIS A 88 -22.80 7.23 0.17
N TYR A 89 -22.12 8.02 1.00
CA TYR A 89 -20.92 8.73 0.58
C TYR A 89 -19.67 7.85 0.56
N TRP A 90 -19.58 6.92 1.51
CA TRP A 90 -18.45 6.01 1.65
C TRP A 90 -18.67 4.67 0.99
N LYS A 91 -19.89 4.40 0.51
CA LYS A 91 -20.28 3.13 -0.11
C LYS A 91 -19.30 2.67 -1.18
N ALA A 92 -18.94 3.57 -2.11
CA ALA A 92 -18.04 3.24 -3.20
C ALA A 92 -16.60 2.97 -2.75
N MET A 93 -16.11 3.70 -1.75
CA MET A 93 -14.77 3.50 -1.19
C MET A 93 -14.70 2.20 -0.38
N ILE A 94 -15.72 1.94 0.44
CA ILE A 94 -15.85 0.69 1.20
C ILE A 94 -15.91 -0.51 0.26
N ALA A 95 -16.67 -0.42 -0.84
CA ALA A 95 -16.71 -1.45 -1.87
C ALA A 95 -15.35 -1.70 -2.55
N GLN A 96 -14.45 -0.71 -2.54
CA GLN A 96 -13.08 -0.83 -3.04
C GLN A 96 -12.06 -1.22 -1.95
N GLY A 97 -12.52 -1.50 -0.73
CA GLY A 97 -11.70 -2.03 0.35
C GLY A 97 -11.33 -1.02 1.44
N SER A 98 -11.84 0.22 1.40
CA SER A 98 -11.64 1.16 2.50
C SER A 98 -12.32 0.67 3.78
N ARG A 99 -11.72 0.92 4.95
CA ARG A 99 -12.33 0.60 6.25
C ARG A 99 -12.72 1.85 6.99
N THR A 100 -13.70 1.71 7.87
CA THR A 100 -14.18 2.79 8.73
C THR A 100 -13.64 2.63 10.15
N TYR A 101 -13.21 3.73 10.76
CA TYR A 101 -12.70 3.77 12.12
C TYR A 101 -13.39 4.88 12.92
N ARG A 102 -13.49 4.67 14.24
CA ARG A 102 -13.99 5.65 15.21
C ARG A 102 -12.82 6.17 16.02
N PHE A 103 -12.58 7.48 15.96
CA PHE A 103 -11.51 8.15 16.70
C PHE A 103 -12.09 9.04 17.80
N TRP A 104 -11.79 8.68 19.04
CA TRP A 104 -12.32 9.29 20.26
C TRP A 104 -11.51 10.50 20.76
N ASN A 105 -10.68 11.09 19.90
CA ASN A 105 -9.85 12.24 20.22
C ASN A 105 -8.89 12.06 21.41
N THR A 106 -8.55 10.82 21.77
CA THR A 106 -7.59 10.49 22.83
C THR A 106 -6.29 9.96 22.26
N ARG A 107 -5.19 10.16 22.99
CA ARG A 107 -3.86 9.64 22.62
C ARG A 107 -3.88 8.11 22.44
N ASP A 108 -4.57 7.39 23.32
CA ASP A 108 -4.66 5.93 23.23
C ASP A 108 -5.53 5.45 22.08
N ALA A 109 -6.59 6.18 21.72
CA ALA A 109 -7.34 5.89 20.50
C ALA A 109 -6.48 6.14 19.25
N ALA A 110 -5.66 7.19 19.23
CA ALA A 110 -4.79 7.51 18.11
C ALA A 110 -3.73 6.41 17.91
N ARG A 111 -3.10 5.97 19.01
CA ARG A 111 -2.11 4.90 18.98
C ARG A 111 -2.70 3.58 18.48
N ARG A 112 -3.87 3.18 18.99
CA ARG A 112 -4.57 1.97 18.52
C ARG A 112 -4.96 2.05 17.05
N LEU A 113 -5.48 3.19 16.61
CA LEU A 113 -5.83 3.42 15.21
C LEU A 113 -4.59 3.27 14.31
N LEU A 114 -3.48 3.91 14.66
CA LEU A 114 -2.25 3.82 13.87
C LEU A 114 -1.69 2.40 13.84
N GLN A 115 -1.69 1.69 14.97
CA GLN A 115 -1.26 0.29 15.03
C GLN A 115 -2.10 -0.58 14.08
N GLU A 116 -3.43 -0.50 14.15
CA GLU A 116 -4.31 -1.27 13.29
C GLU A 116 -4.09 -0.96 11.80
N VAL A 117 -3.93 0.32 11.47
CA VAL A 117 -3.70 0.79 10.09
C VAL A 117 -2.35 0.31 9.55
N ILE A 118 -1.29 0.36 10.36
CA ILE A 118 0.05 -0.08 9.99
C ILE A 118 0.11 -1.60 9.83
N SER A 119 -0.39 -2.36 10.79
CA SER A 119 -0.42 -3.84 10.72
C SER A 119 -1.16 -4.30 9.47
N ARG A 120 -2.30 -3.68 9.17
CA ARG A 120 -3.07 -4.00 7.96
C ARG A 120 -2.31 -3.68 6.68
N SER A 121 -1.65 -2.53 6.60
CA SER A 121 -0.84 -2.17 5.42
C SER A 121 0.24 -3.23 5.17
N GLN A 122 0.90 -3.69 6.22
CA GLN A 122 1.91 -4.74 6.14
C GLN A 122 1.29 -6.05 5.63
N GLU A 123 0.16 -6.49 6.19
CA GLU A 123 -0.55 -7.69 5.73
C GLU A 123 -0.94 -7.62 4.26
N GLN A 124 -1.51 -6.50 3.82
CA GLN A 124 -1.91 -6.28 2.42
C GLN A 124 -0.70 -6.33 1.49
N TYR A 125 0.39 -5.66 1.86
CA TYR A 125 1.62 -5.70 1.09
C TYR A 125 2.20 -7.12 1.00
N HIS A 126 2.26 -7.85 2.11
CA HIS A 126 2.72 -9.23 2.13
C HIS A 126 1.83 -10.15 1.28
N SER A 127 0.51 -9.97 1.32
CA SER A 127 -0.43 -10.70 0.47
C SER A 127 -0.19 -10.41 -1.01
N MET A 128 -0.03 -9.13 -1.39
CA MET A 128 0.28 -8.72 -2.75
C MET A 128 1.61 -9.32 -3.22
N LEU A 129 2.66 -9.26 -2.40
CA LEU A 129 3.96 -9.86 -2.73
C LEU A 129 3.84 -11.36 -2.97
N ARG A 130 3.18 -12.10 -2.07
CA ARG A 130 2.97 -13.54 -2.20
C ARG A 130 2.25 -13.89 -3.50
N GLN A 131 1.21 -13.15 -3.84
CA GLN A 131 0.49 -13.33 -5.10
C GLN A 131 1.41 -13.09 -6.31
N LYS A 132 2.19 -12.00 -6.31
CA LYS A 132 3.13 -11.69 -7.41
C LYS A 132 4.21 -12.77 -7.56
N ILE A 133 4.73 -13.29 -6.45
CA ILE A 133 5.70 -14.40 -6.46
C ILE A 133 5.05 -15.66 -7.04
N LEU A 134 3.82 -15.99 -6.63
CA LEU A 134 3.09 -17.14 -7.15
C LEU A 134 2.85 -17.02 -8.67
N GLU A 135 2.40 -15.85 -9.13
CA GLU A 135 2.23 -15.59 -10.56
C GLU A 135 3.54 -15.69 -11.34
N LEU A 136 4.66 -15.23 -10.76
CA LEU A 136 5.97 -15.34 -11.41
C LEU A 136 6.42 -16.79 -11.52
N LYS A 137 6.17 -17.61 -10.48
CA LYS A 137 6.45 -19.05 -10.49
C LYS A 137 5.63 -19.79 -11.54
N THR A 138 4.35 -19.43 -11.73
CA THR A 138 3.48 -20.09 -12.73
C THR A 138 3.71 -19.57 -14.15
N SER A 139 4.18 -18.33 -14.32
CA SER A 139 4.25 -17.70 -15.63
C SER A 139 5.42 -18.20 -16.51
N LYS A 140 6.60 -18.50 -15.96
CA LYS A 140 7.78 -18.89 -16.75
C LYS A 140 8.77 -19.74 -15.93
N GLU A 141 8.94 -21.02 -16.28
CA GLU A 141 10.03 -21.88 -15.75
C GLU A 141 11.38 -21.49 -16.38
N THR A 142 11.92 -20.35 -15.98
CA THR A 142 13.27 -19.92 -16.39
C THR A 142 14.14 -19.74 -15.16
N ILE A 143 15.45 -20.02 -15.30
CA ILE A 143 16.43 -19.79 -14.23
C ILE A 143 16.38 -18.33 -13.75
N ALA A 144 16.13 -17.38 -14.66
CA ALA A 144 15.96 -15.96 -14.34
C ALA A 144 14.74 -15.70 -13.45
N ALA A 145 13.58 -16.29 -13.78
CA ALA A 145 12.37 -16.17 -12.95
C ALA A 145 12.55 -16.82 -11.56
N GLN A 146 13.18 -18.01 -11.50
CA GLN A 146 13.49 -18.67 -10.23
C GLN A 146 14.40 -17.81 -9.34
N LYS A 147 15.45 -17.21 -9.92
CA LYS A 147 16.37 -16.32 -9.19
C LYS A 147 15.65 -15.08 -8.65
N LEU A 148 14.72 -14.49 -9.42
CA LEU A 148 13.91 -13.37 -8.95
C LEU A 148 12.94 -13.78 -7.84
N CYS A 149 12.26 -14.92 -7.95
CA CYS A 149 11.40 -15.46 -6.89
C CYS A 149 12.16 -15.63 -5.59
N SER A 150 13.29 -16.35 -5.61
CA SER A 150 14.10 -16.58 -4.40
C SER A 150 14.63 -15.27 -3.80
N ARG A 151 14.96 -14.28 -4.64
CA ARG A 151 15.35 -12.95 -4.15
C ARG A 151 14.19 -12.22 -3.47
N LEU A 152 13.00 -12.23 -4.06
CA LEU A 152 11.80 -11.61 -3.48
C LEU A 152 11.42 -12.25 -2.14
N GLU A 153 11.49 -13.58 -2.05
CA GLU A 153 11.22 -14.32 -0.81
C GLU A 153 12.19 -13.90 0.30
N ARG A 154 13.50 -13.95 0.03
CA ARG A 154 14.55 -13.54 0.99
C ARG A 154 14.38 -12.09 1.47
N LEU A 155 14.13 -11.16 0.56
CA LEU A 155 13.94 -9.75 0.93
C LEU A 155 12.64 -9.54 1.73
N SER A 156 11.56 -10.26 1.39
CA SER A 156 10.32 -10.20 2.15
C SER A 156 10.48 -10.72 3.57
N GLU A 157 11.24 -11.80 3.76
CA GLU A 157 11.55 -12.37 5.08
C GLU A 157 12.39 -11.41 5.92
N ARG A 158 13.47 -10.85 5.33
CA ARG A 158 14.32 -9.89 6.05
C ARG A 158 13.56 -8.67 6.50
N ARG A 159 12.66 -8.15 5.67
CA ARG A 159 11.86 -6.98 6.05
C ARG A 159 10.91 -7.26 7.21
N LEU A 160 10.34 -8.47 7.26
CA LEU A 160 9.49 -8.90 8.38
C LEU A 160 10.31 -9.06 9.66
N GLU A 161 11.54 -9.57 9.57
CA GLU A 161 12.47 -9.67 10.69
C GLU A 161 12.81 -8.30 11.27
N ILE A 162 13.24 -7.33 10.43
CA ILE A 162 13.50 -5.95 10.86
C ILE A 162 12.27 -5.32 11.51
N THR A 163 11.07 -5.60 10.98
CA THR A 163 9.82 -5.12 11.58
C THR A 163 9.63 -5.68 12.99
N ARG A 164 9.90 -6.96 13.22
CA ARG A 164 9.81 -7.57 14.56
C ARG A 164 10.86 -6.99 15.50
N GLU A 165 12.09 -6.82 15.04
CA GLU A 165 13.17 -6.19 15.82
C GLU A 165 12.75 -4.78 16.28
N LEU A 166 12.26 -3.95 15.34
CA LEU A 166 11.75 -2.60 15.65
C LEU A 166 10.59 -2.59 16.67
N HIS A 167 9.71 -3.60 16.65
CA HIS A 167 8.62 -3.71 17.64
C HIS A 167 9.13 -4.17 19.01
N SER A 168 10.06 -5.13 19.04
CA SER A 168 10.66 -5.60 20.31
C SER A 168 11.51 -4.55 21.00
N GLU A 169 12.07 -3.61 20.24
CA GLU A 169 12.86 -2.49 20.77
C GLU A 169 12.00 -1.32 21.30
N GLU A 170 10.70 -1.26 21.00
CA GLU A 170 9.82 -0.23 21.57
C GLU A 170 9.41 -0.51 23.03
N ASP A 171 9.50 -1.77 23.47
CA ASP A 171 9.21 -2.21 24.85
C ASP A 171 10.45 -2.19 25.78
N GLY A 172 11.64 -1.90 25.26
CA GLY A 172 12.90 -1.86 26.01
C GLY A 172 13.74 -0.62 25.71
N ALA A 173 14.41 -0.06 26.72
CA ALA A 173 15.27 1.12 26.55
C ALA A 173 16.52 0.79 25.72
N VAL A 174 16.46 0.97 24.40
CA VAL A 174 17.60 0.82 23.49
C VAL A 174 18.02 2.16 22.86
N SER A 175 19.32 2.30 22.61
CA SER A 175 19.97 3.51 22.09
C SER A 175 19.45 3.92 20.72
N ARG A 176 19.07 5.19 20.56
CA ARG A 176 18.60 5.82 19.30
C ARG A 176 19.41 5.44 18.05
N ARG A 177 20.71 5.16 18.20
CA ARG A 177 21.62 4.74 17.13
C ARG A 177 21.27 3.38 16.50
N THR A 178 20.68 2.43 17.23
CA THR A 178 20.26 1.12 16.66
C THR A 178 18.96 1.25 15.89
N LYS A 179 17.98 1.99 16.42
CA LYS A 179 16.71 2.27 15.73
C LYS A 179 16.93 2.98 14.39
N GLU A 180 17.82 3.98 14.35
CA GLU A 180 18.19 4.68 13.11
C GLU A 180 18.82 3.72 12.08
N ALA A 181 19.69 2.80 12.51
CA ALA A 181 20.30 1.81 11.64
C ALA A 181 19.27 0.80 11.08
N LEU A 182 18.38 0.29 11.93
CA LEU A 182 17.30 -0.61 11.54
C LEU A 182 16.31 0.05 10.57
N MET A 183 15.95 1.31 10.81
CA MET A 183 15.11 2.07 9.88
C MET A 183 15.77 2.28 8.52
N LYS A 184 17.09 2.52 8.51
CA LYS A 184 17.86 2.63 7.26
C LYS A 184 17.85 1.30 6.50
N GLU A 185 18.13 0.18 7.18
CA GLU A 185 18.10 -1.14 6.56
C GLU A 185 16.69 -1.48 6.03
N TYR A 186 15.64 -1.17 6.80
CA TYR A 186 14.25 -1.35 6.36
C TYR A 186 13.96 -0.63 5.04
N ALA A 187 14.43 0.61 4.90
CA ALA A 187 14.27 1.40 3.67
C ALA A 187 15.06 0.81 2.49
N GLU A 188 16.29 0.33 2.72
CA GLU A 188 17.13 -0.31 1.70
C GLU A 188 16.50 -1.61 1.19
N VAL A 189 16.04 -2.49 2.10
CA VAL A 189 15.32 -3.72 1.74
C VAL A 189 14.04 -3.42 0.97
N GLY A 190 13.31 -2.37 1.36
CA GLY A 190 12.13 -1.89 0.63
C GLY A 190 12.45 -1.47 -0.81
N ALA A 191 13.52 -0.69 -1.01
CA ALA A 191 13.95 -0.27 -2.35
C ALA A 191 14.41 -1.44 -3.23
N GLU A 192 15.07 -2.44 -2.64
CA GLU A 192 15.46 -3.66 -3.35
C GLU A 192 14.26 -4.53 -3.76
N LEU A 193 13.24 -4.64 -2.90
CA LEU A 193 12.00 -5.33 -3.22
C LEU A 193 11.34 -4.73 -4.45
N ASP A 194 11.17 -3.41 -4.48
CA ASP A 194 10.59 -2.70 -5.61
C ASP A 194 11.37 -2.89 -6.90
N THR A 195 12.69 -2.75 -6.82
CA THR A 195 13.56 -2.96 -7.97
C THR A 195 13.41 -4.39 -8.53
N THR A 196 13.35 -5.38 -7.64
CA THR A 196 13.20 -6.80 -8.03
C THR A 196 11.81 -7.08 -8.59
N LEU A 197 10.75 -6.47 -8.05
CA LEU A 197 9.39 -6.54 -8.58
C LEU A 197 9.29 -5.96 -9.99
N ASN A 198 9.90 -4.80 -10.23
CA ASN A 198 9.93 -4.18 -11.56
C ASN A 198 10.65 -5.07 -12.57
N GLN A 199 11.78 -5.69 -12.18
CA GLN A 199 12.49 -6.66 -13.03
C GLN A 199 11.61 -7.87 -13.37
N ALA A 200 10.85 -8.39 -12.39
CA ALA A 200 9.92 -9.49 -12.61
C ALA A 200 8.79 -9.11 -13.59
N GLN A 201 8.26 -7.89 -13.50
CA GLN A 201 7.22 -7.39 -14.39
C GLN A 201 7.72 -7.24 -15.84
N VAL A 202 8.93 -6.71 -16.04
CA VAL A 202 9.58 -6.65 -17.37
C VAL A 202 9.77 -8.05 -17.95
N LEU A 203 10.20 -9.01 -17.12
CA LEU A 203 10.35 -10.40 -17.54
C LEU A 203 9.03 -11.04 -17.98
N LYS A 204 7.90 -10.68 -17.33
CA LYS A 204 6.55 -11.12 -17.72
C LYS A 204 6.18 -10.61 -19.11
N HIS A 205 6.48 -9.34 -19.42
CA HIS A 205 6.13 -8.68 -20.68
C HIS A 205 7.15 -8.82 -21.83
N SER A 206 8.35 -9.35 -21.57
CA SER A 206 9.36 -9.56 -22.62
C SER A 206 8.92 -10.65 -23.62
N PRO A 207 8.98 -10.39 -24.95
CA PRO A 207 8.69 -11.38 -25.96
C PRO A 207 9.70 -12.52 -25.86
N THR A 208 9.20 -13.72 -25.67
CA THR A 208 10.03 -14.92 -25.51
C THR A 208 10.82 -15.18 -26.78
N LEU A 209 12.15 -14.98 -26.75
CA LEU A 209 13.02 -15.67 -27.68
C LEU A 209 12.85 -17.19 -27.45
N PRO A 210 12.61 -17.98 -28.52
CA PRO A 210 12.45 -19.41 -28.36
C PRO A 210 13.68 -20.01 -27.67
N PRO A 211 13.51 -21.03 -26.82
CA PRO A 211 14.62 -21.64 -26.09
C PRO A 211 15.73 -22.02 -27.06
N LEU A 212 17.00 -21.73 -26.72
CA LEU A 212 18.18 -22.01 -27.56
C LEU A 212 18.20 -23.48 -28.06
N ARG A 213 17.62 -24.41 -27.30
CA ARG A 213 17.41 -25.81 -27.73
C ARG A 213 16.56 -25.95 -29.00
N ARG A 214 15.57 -25.10 -29.24
CA ARG A 214 14.77 -25.07 -30.48
C ARG A 214 15.56 -24.48 -31.64
N LEU A 215 16.36 -23.44 -31.41
CA LEU A 215 17.23 -22.83 -32.43
C LEU A 215 18.36 -23.77 -32.86
N LEU A 216 18.94 -24.52 -31.92
CA LEU A 216 19.94 -25.55 -32.21
C LEU A 216 19.34 -26.74 -32.94
N LYS A 217 18.13 -27.19 -32.59
CA LYS A 217 17.42 -28.24 -33.35
C LYS A 217 17.13 -27.82 -34.79
N LEU A 218 16.68 -26.59 -35.02
CA LEU A 218 16.41 -26.08 -36.38
C LEU A 218 17.67 -25.99 -37.25
N LYS A 219 18.83 -25.60 -36.68
CA LYS A 219 20.10 -25.61 -37.40
C LYS A 219 20.58 -27.02 -37.73
N VAL A 220 20.42 -27.98 -36.82
CA VAL A 220 20.84 -29.37 -37.04
C VAL A 220 19.93 -30.08 -38.07
N SER A 221 18.63 -29.74 -38.13
CA SER A 221 17.72 -30.25 -39.16
C SER A 221 18.08 -29.78 -40.57
N ASN A 222 18.51 -28.51 -40.72
CA ASN A 222 18.84 -27.92 -42.02
C ASN A 222 20.22 -28.35 -42.56
N LEU A 223 21.07 -28.98 -41.73
CA LEU A 223 22.37 -29.53 -42.15
C LEU A 223 22.28 -30.99 -42.64
N LYS A 224 21.10 -31.62 -42.58
CA LYS A 224 20.89 -32.99 -43.08
C LYS A 224 20.28 -33.06 -44.49
N TYR A 225 20.08 -31.91 -45.13
CA TYR A 225 19.51 -31.79 -46.48
C TYR A 225 20.36 -30.92 -47.42
N ALA A 226 21.64 -30.73 -47.11
CA ALA A 226 22.63 -30.08 -47.97
C ALA A 226 23.77 -31.05 -48.29
#